data_AF-A0A1P8VGX9-F1
#
_entry.id   AF-A0A1P8VGX9-F1
#
_cell.length_a   1.000
_cell.length_b   1.000
_cell.length_c   1.000
_cell.angle_alpha   90.00
_cell.angle_beta   90.00
_cell.angle_gamma   90.00
#
_symmetry.space_group_name_H-M   'P 1'
#
loop_
_entity.id
_entity.type
_entity.pdbx_description
1 polymer ?
#
loop_
_entity_poly.entity_id
_entity_poly.type
_entity_poly.pdbx_seq_one_letter_code
_entity_poly.pdbx_strand_id
1 'polypeptide(L)'
;VDAEHALDPVYARKLGVDLENLLISQPDTGEQALEICDTLVRSGAIDVLVVDSVAALTPRAEIEGEMGDSLPGLQARLMSQALRKLTASISRS
;
A
#
# COMPACT_ATOMS: atom_id res chain seq x y z
N VAL A 1 1.23 5.02 2.39
CA VAL A 1 1.88 4.13 1.41
C VAL A 1 1.61 4.71 0.05
N ASP A 2 2.64 5.28 -0.56
CA ASP A 2 2.59 5.92 -1.88
C ASP A 2 3.05 4.88 -2.91
N ALA A 3 2.11 4.08 -3.39
CA ALA A 3 2.32 3.11 -4.47
C ALA A 3 2.35 3.78 -5.85
N GLU A 4 1.75 4.96 -6.03
CA GLU A 4 1.80 5.72 -7.30
C GLU A 4 3.10 6.51 -7.48
N HIS A 5 3.91 6.64 -6.43
CA HIS A 5 5.15 7.41 -6.41
C HIS A 5 4.91 8.88 -6.80
N ALA A 6 3.74 9.41 -6.45
CA ALA A 6 3.22 10.67 -6.94
C ALA A 6 3.03 11.73 -5.83
N LEU A 7 3.40 11.42 -4.59
CA LEU A 7 3.26 12.36 -3.48
C LEU A 7 4.18 13.59 -3.66
N ASP A 8 3.58 14.78 -3.77
CA ASP A 8 4.32 16.06 -3.74
C ASP A 8 4.41 16.60 -2.31
N PRO A 9 5.60 16.57 -1.66
CA PRO A 9 5.78 17.09 -0.31
C PRO A 9 5.58 18.62 -0.24
N VAL A 10 5.93 19.37 -1.28
CA VAL A 10 5.73 20.83 -1.30
C VAL A 10 4.24 21.14 -1.26
N TYR A 11 3.43 20.42 -2.04
CA TYR A 11 1.98 20.58 -2.03
C TYR A 11 1.35 20.10 -0.72
N ALA A 12 1.74 18.93 -0.21
CA ALA A 12 1.23 18.41 1.07
C ALA A 12 1.49 19.38 2.24
N ARG A 13 2.68 20.01 2.30
CA ARG A 13 2.98 21.04 3.31
C ARG A 13 2.07 22.26 3.20
N LYS A 14 1.72 22.69 1.98
CA LYS A 14 0.77 23.81 1.76
C LYS A 14 -0.64 23.47 2.24
N LEU A 15 -1.02 22.19 2.25
CA LEU A 15 -2.28 21.70 2.81
C LEU A 15 -2.25 21.51 4.33
N GLY A 16 -1.12 21.81 5.00
CA GLY A 16 -0.97 21.70 6.44
C GLY A 16 -0.57 20.31 6.92
N VAL A 17 -0.09 19.44 6.03
CA VAL A 17 0.46 18.13 6.43
C VAL A 17 1.81 18.33 7.13
N ASP A 18 1.96 17.72 8.30
CA ASP A 18 3.24 17.63 9.01
C ASP A 18 4.12 16.54 8.39
N LEU A 19 5.05 16.96 7.53
CA LEU A 19 5.96 16.04 6.84
C LEU A 19 7.06 15.45 7.72
N GLU A 20 7.35 16.04 8.88
CA GLU A 20 8.40 15.50 9.77
C GLU A 20 7.91 14.25 10.50
N ASN A 21 6.61 14.21 10.81
CA ASN A 21 5.96 13.08 11.47
C ASN A 21 5.17 12.17 10.50
N LEU A 22 5.14 12.48 9.20
CA LEU A 22 4.49 11.65 8.20
C LEU A 22 5.37 10.47 7.79
N LEU A 23 4.94 9.25 8.12
CA LEU A 23 5.56 8.03 7.60
C LEU A 23 5.18 7.82 6.12
N ILE A 24 6.19 7.75 5.26
CA ILE A 24 6.04 7.49 3.82
C ILE A 24 6.76 6.19 3.48
N SER A 25 6.13 5.38 2.63
CA SER A 25 6.71 4.17 2.06
C SER A 25 6.36 4.12 0.58
N GLN A 26 7.35 3.83 -0.26
CA GLN A 26 7.24 3.65 -1.70
C GLN A 26 7.62 2.20 -2.04
N PRO A 27 6.64 1.29 -2.09
CA PRO A 27 6.90 -0.12 -2.34
C PRO A 27 7.16 -0.39 -3.84
N ASP A 28 7.89 -1.47 -4.10
CA ASP A 28 8.18 -2.02 -5.43
C ASP A 28 7.05 -2.92 -5.92
N THR A 29 6.35 -3.65 -5.02
CA THR A 29 5.26 -4.57 -5.39
C THR A 29 4.02 -4.40 -4.51
N GLY A 30 2.86 -4.82 -5.03
CA GLY A 30 1.60 -4.82 -4.29
C GLY A 30 1.64 -5.68 -3.02
N GLU A 31 2.32 -6.83 -3.05
CA GLU A 31 2.52 -7.66 -1.86
C GLU A 31 3.30 -6.91 -0.78
N GLN A 32 4.42 -6.28 -1.16
CA GLN A 32 5.26 -5.53 -0.23
C GLN A 32 4.48 -4.36 0.38
N ALA A 33 3.72 -3.63 -0.43
CA ALA A 33 2.85 -2.54 0.03
C ALA A 33 1.88 -3.00 1.12
N LEU A 34 1.22 -4.14 0.91
CA LEU A 34 0.21 -4.69 1.83
C LEU A 34 0.85 -5.30 3.09
N GLU A 35 2.07 -5.85 2.99
CA GLU A 35 2.85 -6.29 4.16
C GLU A 35 3.29 -5.12 5.04
N ILE A 36 3.69 -4.01 4.44
CA ILE A 36 4.01 -2.77 5.16
C ILE A 36 2.75 -2.26 5.86
N CYS A 37 1.60 -2.24 5.18
CA CYS A 37 0.32 -1.88 5.80
C CYS A 37 0.00 -2.75 7.02
N ASP A 38 0.12 -4.07 6.89
CA ASP A 38 -0.18 -5.01 7.98
C ASP A 38 0.79 -4.83 9.17
N THR A 39 2.07 -4.58 8.89
CA THR A 39 3.08 -4.33 9.93
C THR A 39 2.77 -3.06 10.70
N LEU A 40 2.45 -1.98 9.99
CA LEU A 40 2.11 -0.70 10.61
C LEU A 40 0.84 -0.80 11.46
N VAL A 41 -0.21 -1.44 10.94
CA VAL A 41 -1.46 -1.67 11.70
C VAL A 41 -1.21 -2.51 12.96
N ARG A 42 -0.41 -3.58 12.86
CA ARG A 42 -0.09 -4.45 14.01
C ARG A 42 0.78 -3.77 15.06
N SER A 43 1.57 -2.78 14.67
CA SER A 43 2.41 -2.03 15.62
C SER A 43 1.58 -1.18 16.58
N GLY A 44 0.35 -0.82 16.21
CA GLY A 44 -0.48 0.12 16.97
C GLY A 44 0.10 1.55 17.02
N ALA A 45 1.17 1.84 16.29
CA ALA A 45 1.88 3.12 16.33
C ALA A 45 1.28 4.18 15.39
N ILE A 46 0.24 3.84 14.63
CA ILE A 46 -0.39 4.71 13.65
C ILE A 46 -1.91 4.73 13.82
N ASP A 47 -2.50 5.92 13.85
CA ASP A 47 -3.96 6.08 13.95
C ASP A 47 -4.65 5.97 12.58
N VAL A 48 -3.98 6.45 11.52
CA VAL A 48 -4.52 6.49 10.15
C VAL A 48 -3.45 6.01 9.16
N LEU A 49 -3.85 5.10 8.27
CA LEU A 49 -3.04 4.63 7.15
C LEU A 49 -3.77 4.88 5.84
N VAL A 50 -3.06 5.44 4.87
CA VAL A 50 -3.56 5.66 3.50
C VAL A 50 -2.72 4.83 2.51
N VAL A 51 -3.37 4.19 1.55
CA VAL A 51 -2.74 3.54 0.40
C VAL A 51 -3.11 4.32 -0.84
N ASP A 52 -2.12 4.87 -1.51
CA ASP A 52 -2.26 5.70 -2.70
C ASP A 52 -1.42 5.10 -3.84
N SER A 53 -1.93 4.21 -4.69
CA SER A 53 -3.34 3.79 -4.80
C SER A 53 -3.46 2.27 -4.96
N VAL A 54 -4.70 1.77 -4.90
CA VAL A 54 -4.99 0.33 -5.12
C VAL A 54 -4.66 -0.12 -6.54
N ALA A 55 -4.84 0.78 -7.53
CA ALA A 55 -4.56 0.46 -8.92
C ALA A 55 -3.06 0.20 -9.15
N ALA A 56 -2.20 0.92 -8.40
CA ALA A 56 -0.75 0.76 -8.45
C ALA A 56 -0.21 -0.41 -7.60
N LEU A 57 -1.07 -1.20 -6.95
CA LEU A 57 -0.66 -2.42 -6.24
C LEU A 57 -0.41 -3.58 -7.21
N THR A 58 0.59 -3.41 -8.07
CA THR A 58 0.95 -4.40 -9.10
C THR A 58 1.56 -5.64 -8.44
N PRO A 59 0.96 -6.83 -8.62
CA PRO A 59 1.51 -8.07 -8.09
C PRO A 59 2.91 -8.35 -8.62
N ARG A 60 3.79 -8.94 -7.80
CA ARG A 60 5.17 -9.27 -8.21
C ARG A 60 5.24 -10.07 -9.51
N ALA A 61 4.35 -11.06 -9.67
CA ALA A 61 4.33 -11.89 -10.86
C ALA A 61 3.94 -11.12 -12.14
N GLU A 62 3.27 -9.97 -12.02
CA GLU A 62 2.99 -9.09 -13.15
C GLU A 62 4.19 -8.18 -13.47
N ILE A 63 4.93 -7.74 -12.46
CA ILE A 63 6.17 -6.95 -12.63
C ILE A 63 7.30 -7.78 -13.24
N GLU A 64 7.43 -9.04 -12.83
CA GLU A 64 8.45 -9.98 -13.31
C GLU A 64 8.06 -10.66 -14.63
N GLY A 65 6.78 -10.57 -15.03
CA GLY A 65 6.25 -11.14 -16.28
C GLY A 65 6.54 -10.27 -17.50
N GLU A 66 6.11 -10.73 -18.67
CA GLU A 66 6.21 -9.95 -19.90
C GLU A 66 4.94 -9.11 -20.14
N MET A 67 5.12 -7.94 -20.77
CA MET A 67 3.99 -7.10 -21.13
C MET A 67 3.07 -7.83 -22.12
N GLY A 68 1.81 -8.03 -21.72
CA GLY A 68 0.82 -8.78 -22.51
C GLY A 68 0.54 -10.19 -21.98
N ASP A 69 1.27 -10.64 -20.96
CA ASP A 69 0.96 -11.88 -20.27
C ASP A 69 -0.44 -11.84 -19.63
N SER A 70 -1.19 -12.92 -19.81
CA SER A 70 -2.53 -13.05 -19.25
C SER A 70 -2.45 -13.62 -17.84
N LEU A 71 -2.61 -12.75 -16.84
CA LEU A 71 -2.66 -13.10 -15.41
C LEU A 71 -4.04 -12.76 -14.81
N PRO A 72 -5.13 -13.41 -15.28
CA PRO A 72 -6.48 -13.00 -14.96
C PRO A 72 -6.77 -13.08 -13.46
N GLY A 73 -7.24 -11.96 -12.90
CA GLY A 73 -7.69 -11.88 -11.51
C GLY A 73 -6.58 -11.91 -10.47
N LEU A 74 -5.31 -11.74 -10.87
CA LEU A 74 -4.18 -11.75 -9.94
C LEU A 74 -4.30 -10.64 -8.87
N GLN A 75 -4.54 -9.41 -9.29
CA GLN A 75 -4.75 -8.27 -8.38
C GLN A 75 -5.96 -8.48 -7.46
N ALA A 76 -7.08 -9.00 -7.97
CA ALA A 76 -8.26 -9.28 -7.17
C ALA A 76 -8.02 -10.34 -6.07
N ARG A 77 -7.23 -11.38 -6.38
CA ARG A 77 -6.83 -12.40 -5.41
C ARG A 77 -5.89 -11.84 -4.35
N LEU A 78 -4.90 -11.06 -4.76
CA LEU A 78 -3.99 -10.35 -3.86
C LEU A 78 -4.77 -9.48 -2.87
N MET A 79 -5.67 -8.63 -3.37
CA MET A 79 -6.51 -7.77 -2.54
C MET A 79 -7.42 -8.57 -1.60
N SER A 80 -8.05 -9.64 -2.09
CA SER A 80 -8.91 -10.49 -1.26
C SER A 80 -8.16 -11.13 -0.08
N GLN A 81 -6.92 -11.56 -0.31
CA GLN A 81 -6.07 -12.12 0.74
C GLN A 81 -5.60 -11.04 1.72
N ALA A 82 -5.13 -9.90 1.19
CA ALA A 82 -4.62 -8.80 1.99
C ALA A 82 -5.70 -8.18 2.87
N LEU A 83 -6.87 -7.86 2.33
CA LEU A 83 -7.98 -7.30 3.11
C LEU A 83 -8.46 -8.25 4.19
N ARG A 84 -8.47 -9.56 3.96
CA ARG A 84 -8.81 -10.55 5.00
C ARG A 84 -7.82 -10.49 6.16
N LYS A 85 -6.51 -10.38 5.86
CA LYS A 85 -5.45 -10.28 6.88
C LYS A 85 -5.53 -8.93 7.62
N LEU A 86 -5.66 -7.83 6.88
CA LEU A 86 -5.74 -6.48 7.42
C LEU A 86 -6.96 -6.29 8.31
N THR A 87 -8.15 -6.73 7.89
CA THR A 87 -9.36 -6.67 8.73
C THR A 87 -9.16 -7.39 10.06
N ALA A 88 -8.52 -8.57 10.04
CA ALA A 88 -8.21 -9.31 11.26
C ALA A 88 -7.18 -8.57 12.14
N SER A 89 -6.18 -7.91 11.55
CA SER A 89 -5.19 -7.09 12.27
C SER A 89 -5.83 -5.86 12.90
N ILE A 90 -6.61 -5.09 12.12
CA ILE A 90 -7.32 -3.89 12.58
C ILE A 90 -8.27 -4.22 13.72
N SER A 91 -8.98 -5.34 13.67
CA SER A 91 -9.92 -5.72 14.74
C SER A 91 -9.27 -6.06 16.10
N ARG A 92 -7.94 -6.23 16.13
CA ARG A 92 -7.17 -6.61 17.32
C ARG A 92 -6.32 -5.47 17.90
N SER A 93 -6.15 -4.39 17.14
CA SER A 93 -5.43 -3.17 17.54
C SER A 93 -6.40 -2.19 18.17
#